data_AF-A0AAD9FBX2-F1
#
_entry.id   AF-A0AAD9FBX2-F1
#
_cell.length_a   1.000
_cell.length_b   1.000
_cell.length_c   1.000
_cell.angle_alpha   90.00
_cell.angle_beta   90.00
_cell.angle_gamma   90.00
#
_symmetry.space_group_name_H-M   'P 1'
#
loop_
_entity.id
_entity.type
_entity.pdbx_description
1 polymer ?
#
loop_
_entity_poly.entity_id
_entity_poly.type
_entity_poly.pdbx_seq_one_letter_code
_entity_poly.pdbx_strand_id
1 'polypeptide(L)'
;MKDVLHELQSLSLKLQKRDTSLVDASRHIHQTIEVLSATNNKDGKTELKVKAGITSGQFKGVDIRETQPKVKKSQFYQSIIDNLTRRLPDSELVTMLKPMDQHFWPKERTELVLFGKVRWGSLLNFSESPQLKLSVSSETGNYNNKARNIRVKP
;
A
#
# COMPACT_ATOMS: atom_id res chain seq x y z
N MET A 1 23.50 -12.00 -8.45
CA MET A 1 22.98 -12.78 -7.27
C MET A 1 23.19 -12.12 -5.91
N LYS A 2 24.32 -11.45 -5.61
CA LYS A 2 24.53 -10.77 -4.31
C LYS A 2 23.44 -9.76 -3.96
N ASP A 3 22.91 -9.05 -4.96
CA ASP A 3 21.85 -8.06 -4.77
C ASP A 3 20.57 -8.69 -4.19
N VAL A 4 20.19 -9.91 -4.60
CA VAL A 4 19.06 -10.67 -4.01
C VAL A 4 19.29 -10.94 -2.54
N LEU A 5 20.50 -11.37 -2.17
CA LEU A 5 20.82 -11.70 -0.79
C LEU A 5 20.74 -10.46 0.11
N HIS A 6 21.11 -9.28 -0.41
CA HIS A 6 20.94 -8.03 0.31
C HIS A 6 19.47 -7.64 0.46
N GLU A 7 18.65 -7.81 -0.57
CA GLU A 7 17.21 -7.55 -0.47
C GLU A 7 16.55 -8.49 0.54
N LEU A 8 16.88 -9.79 0.53
CA LEU A 8 16.39 -10.75 1.51
C LEU A 8 16.86 -10.44 2.93
N GLN A 9 18.11 -10.00 3.11
CA GLN A 9 18.61 -9.55 4.39
C GLN A 9 17.82 -8.35 4.90
N SER A 10 17.61 -7.35 4.04
CA SER A 10 16.82 -6.15 4.35
C SER A 10 15.38 -6.51 4.74
N LEU A 11 14.73 -7.39 3.99
CA LEU A 11 13.39 -7.90 4.29
C LEU A 11 13.37 -8.62 5.64
N SER A 12 14.32 -9.51 5.89
CA SER A 12 14.43 -10.24 7.17
C SER A 12 14.53 -9.29 8.36
N LEU A 13 15.37 -8.25 8.26
CA LEU A 13 15.49 -7.23 9.30
C LEU A 13 14.20 -6.44 9.52
N LYS A 14 13.45 -6.13 8.45
CA LYS A 14 12.13 -5.46 8.57
C LYS A 14 11.10 -6.35 9.25
N LEU A 15 11.04 -7.64 8.90
CA LEU A 15 10.07 -8.58 9.46
C LEU A 15 10.34 -8.93 10.93
N GLN A 16 11.59 -8.85 11.37
CA GLN A 16 11.96 -9.15 12.76
C GLN A 16 11.78 -7.98 13.73
N LYS A 17 11.41 -6.78 13.25
CA LYS A 17 11.18 -5.66 14.17
C LYS A 17 9.93 -5.92 15.01
N ARG A 18 9.98 -5.49 16.28
CA ARG A 18 8.89 -5.68 17.25
C ARG A 18 7.61 -4.92 16.90
N ASP A 19 7.74 -3.82 16.16
CA ASP A 19 6.67 -2.92 15.77
C ASP A 19 6.11 -3.21 14.38
N THR A 20 6.59 -4.25 13.70
CA THR A 20 6.09 -4.61 12.36
C THR A 20 4.67 -5.17 12.46
N SER A 21 3.70 -4.38 12.00
CA SER A 21 2.33 -4.83 11.87
C SER A 21 2.18 -5.87 10.75
N LEU A 22 1.06 -6.61 10.75
CA LEU A 22 0.76 -7.56 9.68
C LEU A 22 0.66 -6.86 8.31
N VAL A 23 0.11 -5.64 8.29
CA VAL A 23 0.00 -4.82 7.07
C VAL A 23 1.38 -4.38 6.58
N ASP A 24 2.27 -3.97 7.50
CA ASP A 24 3.66 -3.64 7.18
C ASP A 24 4.43 -4.83 6.64
N ALA A 25 4.29 -6.00 7.28
CA ALA A 25 4.92 -7.23 6.83
C ALA A 25 4.47 -7.59 5.41
N SER A 26 3.16 -7.59 5.15
CA SER A 26 2.61 -7.85 3.82
C SER A 26 3.14 -6.86 2.78
N ARG A 27 3.17 -5.57 3.11
CA ARG A 27 3.72 -4.52 2.24
C ARG A 27 5.20 -4.74 1.94
N HIS A 28 6.02 -5.03 2.94
CA HIS A 28 7.47 -5.23 2.76
C HIS A 28 7.78 -6.46 1.90
N ILE A 29 7.01 -7.53 2.05
CA ILE A 29 7.14 -8.74 1.20
C ILE A 29 6.79 -8.39 -0.24
N HIS A 30 5.66 -7.72 -0.48
CA HIS A 30 5.25 -7.27 -1.82
C HIS A 30 6.31 -6.38 -2.49
N GLN A 31 6.80 -5.36 -1.80
CA GLN A 31 7.86 -4.48 -2.30
C GLN A 31 9.13 -5.26 -2.66
N THR A 32 9.50 -6.25 -1.85
CA THR A 32 10.68 -7.08 -2.12
C THR A 32 10.47 -7.94 -3.37
N ILE A 33 9.28 -8.53 -3.55
CA ILE A 33 8.93 -9.29 -4.76
C ILE A 33 9.03 -8.41 -6.01
N GLU A 34 8.52 -7.17 -5.96
CA GLU A 34 8.60 -6.22 -7.08
C GLU A 34 10.06 -5.89 -7.45
N VAL A 35 10.90 -5.60 -6.44
CA VAL A 35 12.33 -5.33 -6.64
C VAL A 35 13.04 -6.54 -7.23
N LEU A 36 12.80 -7.75 -6.70
CA LEU A 36 13.40 -8.97 -7.22
C LEU A 36 12.95 -9.26 -8.66
N SER A 37 11.67 -9.05 -8.98
CA SER A 37 11.12 -9.22 -10.32
C SER A 37 11.76 -8.24 -11.32
N ALA A 38 11.91 -6.96 -10.94
CA ALA A 38 12.59 -5.96 -11.76
C ALA A 38 14.08 -6.29 -11.98
N THR A 39 14.74 -6.84 -10.97
CA THR A 39 16.16 -7.23 -10.99
C THR A 39 16.40 -8.57 -11.68
N ASN A 40 15.37 -9.39 -11.86
CA ASN A 40 15.46 -10.60 -12.68
C ASN A 40 15.71 -10.22 -14.16
N ASN A 41 15.01 -9.19 -14.63
CA ASN A 41 15.06 -8.73 -16.02
C ASN A 41 16.20 -7.74 -16.33
N LYS A 42 16.85 -7.18 -15.31
CA LYS A 42 17.92 -6.19 -15.45
C LYS A 42 19.15 -6.60 -14.65
N ASP A 43 20.34 -6.31 -15.16
CA ASP A 43 21.57 -6.56 -14.40
C ASP A 43 21.70 -5.55 -13.25
N GLY A 44 21.93 -6.06 -12.04
CA GLY A 44 22.17 -5.24 -10.87
C GLY A 44 23.56 -4.59 -10.89
N LYS A 45 23.77 -3.58 -10.03
CA LYS A 45 25.05 -2.86 -9.92
C LYS A 45 26.22 -3.81 -9.65
N THR A 46 26.01 -4.85 -8.85
CA THR A 46 27.06 -5.82 -8.53
C THR A 46 27.34 -6.73 -9.72
N GLU A 47 26.30 -7.10 -10.46
CA GLU A 47 26.40 -7.98 -11.63
C GLU A 47 27.17 -7.33 -12.78
N LEU A 48 26.98 -6.01 -12.98
CA LEU A 48 27.78 -5.22 -13.91
C LEU A 48 29.27 -5.21 -13.56
N LYS A 49 29.61 -5.08 -12.27
CA LYS A 49 31.01 -5.13 -11.79
C LYS A 49 31.63 -6.51 -11.97
N VAL A 50 30.86 -7.58 -11.76
CA VAL A 50 31.33 -8.95 -11.96
C VAL A 50 31.54 -9.23 -13.45
N LYS A 51 30.63 -8.81 -14.33
CA LYS A 51 30.82 -8.92 -15.78
C LYS A 51 32.10 -8.21 -16.24
N ALA A 52 32.33 -6.99 -15.76
CA ALA A 52 33.57 -6.27 -16.04
C ALA A 52 34.82 -7.01 -15.56
N GLY A 53 34.78 -7.60 -14.36
CA GLY A 53 35.87 -8.40 -13.79
C GLY A 53 36.16 -9.70 -14.56
N ILE A 54 35.12 -10.35 -15.09
CA ILE A 54 35.27 -11.54 -15.95
C ILE A 54 35.95 -11.15 -17.26
N THR A 55 35.55 -10.02 -17.87
CA THR A 55 36.17 -9.52 -19.10
C THR A 55 37.65 -9.16 -18.91
N SER A 56 38.03 -8.61 -17.75
CA SER A 56 39.43 -8.31 -17.43
C SER A 56 40.26 -9.52 -17.01
N GLY A 57 39.66 -10.69 -16.79
CA GLY A 57 40.35 -11.88 -16.25
C GLY A 57 40.77 -11.77 -14.77
N GLN A 58 40.62 -10.58 -14.18
CA GLN A 58 40.92 -10.26 -12.79
C GLN A 58 39.74 -9.59 -12.10
N PHE A 59 39.50 -9.95 -10.85
CA PHE A 59 38.60 -9.21 -9.96
C PHE A 59 39.34 -8.82 -8.70
N LYS A 60 39.48 -7.51 -8.45
CA LYS A 60 40.23 -6.95 -7.31
C LYS A 60 41.67 -7.48 -7.20
N GLY A 61 42.37 -7.67 -8.32
CA GLY A 61 43.76 -8.14 -8.36
C GLY A 61 43.93 -9.65 -8.15
N VAL A 62 42.84 -10.42 -8.16
CA VAL A 62 42.86 -11.88 -8.10
C VAL A 62 42.43 -12.44 -9.46
N ASP A 63 43.24 -13.33 -10.03
CA ASP A 63 42.92 -14.05 -11.27
C ASP A 63 41.72 -14.97 -11.04
N ILE A 64 40.71 -14.85 -11.90
CA ILE A 64 39.49 -15.63 -11.78
C ILE A 64 39.57 -16.83 -12.72
N ARG A 65 39.47 -18.05 -12.17
CA ARG A 65 39.28 -19.27 -12.96
C ARG A 65 37.87 -19.81 -12.68
N GLU A 66 37.04 -19.98 -13.70
CA GLU A 66 35.74 -20.63 -13.55
C GLU A 66 35.95 -22.14 -13.32
N THR A 67 35.56 -22.63 -12.15
CA THR A 67 35.72 -24.04 -11.75
C THR A 67 34.41 -24.80 -11.55
N GLN A 68 33.25 -24.12 -11.51
CA GLN A 68 31.96 -24.75 -11.22
C GLN A 68 30.83 -24.32 -12.17
N PRO A 69 29.81 -25.19 -12.36
CA PRO A 69 28.66 -24.89 -13.20
C PRO A 69 27.85 -23.71 -12.65
N LYS A 70 27.50 -22.79 -13.54
CA LYS A 70 26.82 -21.54 -13.21
C LYS A 70 25.35 -21.77 -12.91
N VAL A 71 24.91 -21.43 -11.71
CA VAL A 71 23.48 -21.38 -11.38
C VAL A 71 22.81 -20.35 -12.29
N LYS A 72 21.71 -20.77 -12.94
CA LYS A 72 20.93 -19.88 -13.81
C LYS A 72 20.28 -18.78 -12.96
N LYS A 73 20.66 -17.53 -13.22
CA LYS A 73 20.13 -16.34 -12.52
C LYS A 73 18.61 -16.35 -12.49
N SER A 74 17.96 -16.51 -13.63
CA SER A 74 16.50 -16.47 -13.74
C SER A 74 15.82 -17.52 -12.87
N GLN A 75 16.34 -18.76 -12.86
CA GLN A 75 15.82 -19.83 -12.02
C GLN A 75 15.98 -19.54 -10.54
N PHE A 76 17.12 -18.96 -10.13
CA PHE A 76 17.35 -18.57 -8.75
C PHE A 76 16.43 -17.44 -8.30
N TYR A 77 16.24 -16.40 -9.12
CA TYR A 77 15.33 -15.30 -8.78
C TYR A 77 13.88 -15.78 -8.69
N GLN A 78 13.44 -16.59 -9.67
CA GLN A 78 12.09 -17.11 -9.69
C GLN A 78 11.80 -18.00 -8.48
N SER A 79 12.73 -18.88 -8.09
CA SER A 79 12.51 -19.75 -6.92
C SER A 79 12.35 -18.98 -5.62
N ILE A 80 13.06 -17.85 -5.46
CA ILE A 80 12.90 -16.95 -4.32
C ILE A 80 11.57 -16.22 -4.38
N ILE A 81 11.19 -15.69 -5.55
CA ILE A 81 9.89 -15.02 -5.74
C ILE A 81 8.76 -15.99 -5.41
N ASP A 82 8.76 -17.20 -5.96
CA ASP A 82 7.74 -18.21 -5.71
C ASP A 82 7.64 -18.58 -4.22
N ASN A 83 8.77 -18.61 -3.53
CA ASN A 83 8.81 -18.88 -2.10
C ASN A 83 8.19 -17.74 -1.28
N LEU A 84 8.52 -16.49 -1.62
CA LEU A 84 7.96 -15.31 -0.97
C LEU A 84 6.46 -15.19 -1.24
N THR A 85 6.02 -15.41 -2.49
CA THR A 85 4.61 -15.39 -2.87
C THR A 85 3.80 -16.45 -2.12
N ARG A 86 4.32 -17.67 -1.97
CA ARG A 86 3.65 -18.72 -1.20
C ARG A 86 3.49 -18.38 0.29
N ARG A 87 4.37 -17.54 0.83
CA ARG A 87 4.40 -17.13 2.24
C ARG A 87 3.71 -15.79 2.48
N LEU A 88 3.15 -15.17 1.45
CA LEU A 88 2.40 -13.93 1.62
C LEU A 88 1.19 -14.18 2.53
N PRO A 89 0.99 -13.34 3.55
CA PRO A 89 -0.27 -13.30 4.26
C PRO A 89 -1.27 -12.55 3.38
N ASP A 90 -1.72 -13.16 2.28
CA ASP A 90 -2.88 -12.67 1.51
C ASP A 90 -4.17 -13.14 2.20
N SER A 91 -4.24 -12.91 3.51
CA SER A 91 -5.40 -13.25 4.30
C SER A 91 -6.42 -12.12 4.22
N GLU A 92 -7.69 -12.47 4.28
CA GLU A 92 -8.81 -11.55 4.42
C GLU A 92 -8.55 -10.49 5.51
N LEU A 93 -7.86 -10.88 6.59
CA LEU A 93 -7.42 -10.00 7.67
C LEU A 93 -6.52 -8.86 7.18
N VAL A 94 -5.57 -9.09 6.27
CA VAL A 94 -4.73 -8.01 5.74
C VAL A 94 -5.58 -7.01 4.96
N THR A 95 -6.54 -7.48 4.17
CA THR A 95 -7.47 -6.62 3.44
C THR A 95 -8.35 -5.81 4.39
N MET A 96 -8.83 -6.41 5.48
CA MET A 96 -9.61 -5.71 6.51
C MET A 96 -8.78 -4.69 7.30
N LEU A 97 -7.48 -4.93 7.48
CA LEU A 97 -6.59 -4.05 8.24
C LEU A 97 -5.99 -2.91 7.39
N LYS A 98 -5.94 -3.04 6.06
CA LYS A 98 -5.43 -2.00 5.15
C LYS A 98 -6.07 -0.62 5.39
N PRO A 99 -7.41 -0.48 5.54
CA PRO A 99 -8.05 0.79 5.86
C PRO A 99 -7.58 1.42 7.19
N MET A 100 -7.05 0.64 8.12
CA MET A 100 -6.55 1.17 9.40
C MET A 100 -5.13 1.75 9.29
N ASP A 101 -4.41 1.39 8.24
CA ASP A 101 -3.06 1.89 7.97
C ASP A 101 -3.12 3.16 7.10
N GLN A 102 -2.57 4.25 7.63
CA GLN A 102 -2.53 5.56 6.99
C GLN A 102 -1.85 5.58 5.63
N HIS A 103 -0.97 4.63 5.34
CA HIS A 103 -0.30 4.54 4.04
C HIS A 103 -1.25 4.17 2.89
N PHE A 104 -2.38 3.53 3.21
CA PHE A 104 -3.40 3.14 2.23
C PHE A 104 -4.56 4.14 2.18
N TRP A 105 -4.50 5.22 2.96
CA TRP A 105 -5.55 6.22 2.94
C TRP A 105 -5.56 7.02 1.64
N PRO A 106 -6.74 7.41 1.16
CA PRO A 106 -6.85 8.28 0.00
C PRO A 106 -6.14 9.60 0.25
N LYS A 107 -5.53 10.15 -0.80
CA LYS A 107 -4.84 11.44 -0.72
C LYS A 107 -5.83 12.61 -0.70
N GLU A 108 -7.05 12.38 -1.18
CA GLU A 108 -8.09 13.38 -1.26
C GLU A 108 -8.81 13.60 0.08
N ARG A 109 -9.02 14.87 0.41
CA ARG A 109 -9.48 15.31 1.75
C ARG A 109 -10.91 14.89 2.06
N THR A 110 -11.76 14.81 1.05
CA THR A 110 -13.18 14.44 1.16
C THR A 110 -13.34 12.99 1.62
N GLU A 111 -12.50 12.09 1.13
CA GLU A 111 -12.56 10.67 1.48
C GLU A 111 -11.85 10.37 2.81
N LEU A 112 -10.87 11.18 3.21
CA LEU A 112 -10.15 11.05 4.50
C LEU A 112 -11.04 11.15 5.74
N VAL A 113 -12.22 11.76 5.63
CA VAL A 113 -13.21 11.83 6.72
C VAL A 113 -13.69 10.43 7.11
N LEU A 114 -13.81 9.52 6.14
CA LEU A 114 -14.28 8.14 6.35
C LEU A 114 -13.24 7.24 7.02
N PHE A 115 -11.97 7.66 7.03
CA PHE A 115 -10.84 6.93 7.62
C PHE A 115 -10.40 7.51 8.98
N GLY A 116 -11.27 8.30 9.63
CA GLY A 116 -11.06 8.77 11.00
C GLY A 116 -10.11 9.97 11.13
N LYS A 117 -9.68 10.60 10.03
CA LYS A 117 -8.88 11.84 10.06
C LYS A 117 -9.78 13.07 10.30
N VAL A 118 -10.62 13.03 11.32
CA VAL A 118 -11.39 14.21 11.75
C VAL A 118 -10.50 15.01 12.70
N ARG A 119 -9.86 16.07 12.20
CA ARG A 119 -9.45 17.16 13.10
C ARG A 119 -10.74 17.87 13.53
N TRP A 120 -11.21 17.57 14.73
CA TRP A 120 -12.41 18.18 15.35
C TRP A 120 -12.46 19.71 15.24
N GLY A 121 -11.32 20.40 15.09
CA GLY A 121 -11.26 21.85 14.85
C GLY A 121 -11.78 22.33 13.48
N SER A 122 -12.03 21.46 12.50
CA SER A 122 -12.56 21.86 11.18
C SER A 122 -14.08 21.78 11.08
N LEU A 123 -14.75 21.05 11.98
CA LEU A 123 -16.21 20.93 12.02
C LEU A 123 -16.86 22.12 12.75
N LEU A 124 -16.14 22.79 13.64
CA LEU A 124 -16.59 24.01 14.31
C LEU A 124 -16.78 25.20 13.34
N ASN A 125 -16.01 25.23 12.24
CA ASN A 125 -16.11 26.31 11.24
C ASN A 125 -17.22 26.09 10.21
N PHE A 126 -17.91 24.93 10.24
CA PHE A 126 -19.08 24.68 9.38
C PHE A 126 -20.41 25.08 10.05
N SER A 127 -20.39 25.45 11.33
CA SER A 127 -21.57 25.91 12.06
C SER A 127 -21.96 27.36 11.75
N GLU A 128 -21.12 28.12 11.03
CA GLU A 128 -21.34 29.53 10.74
C GLU A 128 -21.31 29.80 9.23
N SER A 129 -22.38 29.46 8.52
CA SER A 129 -22.77 30.10 7.24
C SER A 129 -24.16 29.64 6.78
N PRO A 130 -24.89 30.48 6.02
CA PRO A 130 -26.30 30.77 6.27
C PRO A 130 -27.29 29.88 5.53
N GLN A 131 -28.45 29.75 6.16
CA GLN A 131 -29.74 29.23 5.66
C GLN A 131 -29.90 29.31 4.13
N LEU A 132 -29.83 28.15 3.47
CA LEU A 132 -30.31 28.00 2.10
C LEU A 132 -31.83 28.20 2.10
N LYS A 133 -32.29 29.37 1.65
CA LYS A 133 -33.69 29.63 1.29
C LYS A 133 -34.12 28.59 0.25
N LEU A 134 -34.91 27.61 0.66
CA LEU A 134 -35.75 26.86 -0.27
C LEU A 134 -36.82 27.82 -0.82
N SER A 135 -36.63 28.27 -2.06
CA SER A 135 -37.70 28.84 -2.87
C SER A 135 -38.65 27.71 -3.25
N VAL A 136 -39.72 27.55 -2.47
CA VAL A 136 -40.87 26.70 -2.86
C VAL A 136 -41.69 27.51 -3.86
N SER A 137 -41.62 27.11 -5.13
CA SER A 137 -42.51 27.60 -6.18
C SER A 137 -43.95 27.25 -5.80
N SER A 138 -44.78 28.28 -5.66
CA SER A 138 -46.20 28.18 -5.41
C SER A 138 -46.92 27.71 -6.68
N GLU A 139 -47.28 26.44 -6.75
CA GLU A 139 -48.37 25.98 -7.62
C GLU A 139 -49.65 25.89 -6.82
N THR A 140 -50.59 26.73 -7.21
CA THR A 140 -51.95 26.87 -6.69
C THR A 140 -52.76 25.61 -6.96
N GLY A 141 -53.16 24.91 -5.90
CA GLY A 141 -54.11 23.80 -5.94
C GLY A 141 -55.19 23.98 -4.87
N ASN A 142 -56.27 24.64 -5.27
CA ASN A 142 -57.45 24.97 -4.47
C ASN A 142 -58.32 23.73 -4.21
N TYR A 143 -58.44 23.27 -2.96
CA TYR A 143 -59.59 22.46 -2.52
C TYR A 143 -59.98 22.82 -1.08
N ASN A 144 -61.08 23.57 -0.97
CA ASN A 144 -61.92 23.70 0.22
C ASN A 144 -62.40 22.32 0.71
N ASN A 145 -62.31 22.04 2.02
CA ASN A 145 -63.50 21.72 2.85
C ASN A 145 -63.19 21.42 4.33
N LYS A 146 -63.85 22.21 5.19
CA LYS A 146 -64.61 21.82 6.39
C LYS A 146 -63.97 20.90 7.47
N ALA A 147 -63.67 21.57 8.59
CA ALA A 147 -64.19 21.28 9.94
C ALA A 147 -63.72 20.01 10.70
N ARG A 148 -63.01 20.20 11.81
CA ARG A 148 -63.57 20.24 13.18
C ARG A 148 -62.47 20.31 14.24
N ASN A 149 -62.65 21.25 15.17
CA ASN A 149 -62.01 21.35 16.48
C ASN A 149 -62.11 20.04 17.26
N ILE A 150 -60.99 19.56 17.84
CA ILE A 150 -61.03 18.96 19.18
C ILE A 150 -59.83 19.48 19.99
N ARG A 151 -60.20 20.15 21.08
CA ARG A 151 -59.38 20.76 22.13
C ARG A 151 -58.96 19.67 23.09
N VAL A 152 -57.67 19.55 23.39
CA VAL A 152 -57.19 18.81 24.57
C VAL A 152 -56.58 19.86 25.50
N LYS A 153 -57.19 20.01 26.67
CA LYS A 153 -56.73 20.86 27.78
C LYS A 153 -56.00 19.97 28.80
N PRO A 154 -55.20 20.58 29.70
CA PRO A 154 -53.92 20.05 30.20
C PRO A 154 -54.02 18.84 31.11
#